data_AF-A0A919RHQ7-F1
#
_entry.id   AF-A0A919RHQ7-F1
#
_cell.length_a   1.000
_cell.length_b   1.000
_cell.length_c   1.000
_cell.angle_alpha   90.00
_cell.angle_beta   90.00
_cell.angle_gamma   90.00
#
_symmetry.space_group_name_H-M   'P 1'
#
loop_
_entity.id
_entity.type
_entity.pdbx_description
1 polymer ?
#
loop_
_entity_poly.entity_id
_entity_poly.type
_entity_poly.pdbx_seq_one_letter_code
_entity_poly.pdbx_strand_id
1 'polypeptide(L)'
;MSEVVFTAPAIDDLRRIGPDAAPKVLKKVMLLLDNPEAGYPLGGELTGFRKLVVGRNTWRVVYRITKDKSIEICEVWAVGERADAEMYAEATSRVRAASTDRPEVVRLGQVIERLGALADHILIDEPPPREPVPDWLADRLIYTAGMSREDVAALDLQEAVDLWAEFRSKPH
;
A
#
# COMPACT_ATOMS: atom_id res chain seq x y z
N MET A 1 15.49 16.03 13.28
CA MET A 1 14.76 15.50 12.12
C MET A 1 15.74 14.73 11.27
N SER A 2 15.46 13.46 11.05
CA SER A 2 16.25 12.63 10.16
C SER A 2 15.86 12.95 8.71
N GLU A 3 16.81 12.91 7.78
CA GLU A 3 16.51 13.10 6.36
C GLU A 3 16.04 11.78 5.75
N VAL A 4 15.02 11.80 4.89
CA VAL A 4 14.56 10.61 4.15
C VAL A 4 14.89 10.79 2.67
N VAL A 5 15.56 9.80 2.11
CA VAL A 5 15.93 9.73 0.70
C VAL A 5 15.47 8.41 0.09
N PHE A 6 15.20 8.40 -1.20
CA PHE A 6 14.72 7.25 -1.96
C PHE A 6 15.73 6.90 -3.04
N THR A 7 16.06 5.62 -3.16
CA THR A 7 16.80 5.12 -4.32
C THR A 7 15.93 5.19 -5.58
N ALA A 8 16.54 5.19 -6.76
CA ALA A 8 15.79 5.13 -8.02
C ALA A 8 14.80 3.93 -8.08
N PRO A 9 15.18 2.69 -7.71
CA PRO A 9 14.24 1.56 -7.63
C PRO A 9 13.04 1.81 -6.72
N ALA A 10 13.23 2.43 -5.54
CA ALA A 10 12.12 2.74 -4.64
C ALA A 10 11.12 3.74 -5.25
N ILE A 11 11.61 4.69 -6.06
CA ILE A 11 10.74 5.64 -6.76
C ILE A 11 9.94 4.91 -7.84
N ASP A 12 10.56 4.00 -8.57
CA ASP A 12 9.88 3.22 -9.60
C ASP A 12 8.84 2.28 -9.00
N ASP A 13 9.12 1.71 -7.82
CA ASP A 13 8.13 0.97 -7.07
C ASP A 13 6.93 1.84 -6.67
N LEU A 14 7.16 3.05 -6.14
CA LEU A 14 6.08 3.97 -5.80
C LEU A 14 5.21 4.34 -7.02
N ARG A 15 5.82 4.51 -8.20
CA ARG A 15 5.07 4.72 -9.45
C ARG A 15 4.23 3.50 -9.82
N ARG A 16 4.81 2.30 -9.70
CA ARG A 16 4.18 1.03 -10.06
C ARG A 16 2.99 0.67 -9.18
N ILE A 17 3.03 0.97 -7.88
CA ILE A 17 1.90 0.70 -6.98
C ILE A 17 0.72 1.65 -7.18
N GLY A 18 0.92 2.76 -7.89
CA GLY A 18 -0.13 3.65 -8.37
C GLY A 18 -0.64 4.69 -7.35
N PRO A 19 -1.51 5.60 -7.81
CA PRO A 19 -1.92 6.80 -7.08
C PRO A 19 -2.75 6.51 -5.82
N ASP A 20 -3.38 5.34 -5.71
CA ASP A 20 -4.18 4.98 -4.52
C ASP A 20 -3.34 4.44 -3.36
N ALA A 21 -2.18 3.85 -3.68
CA ALA A 21 -1.31 3.18 -2.72
C ALA A 21 -0.11 4.05 -2.34
N ALA A 22 0.49 4.76 -3.30
CA ALA A 22 1.68 5.57 -3.07
C ALA A 22 1.51 6.64 -1.96
N PRO A 23 0.40 7.41 -1.88
CA PRO A 23 0.20 8.37 -0.80
C PRO A 23 0.14 7.71 0.58
N LYS A 24 -0.45 6.51 0.68
CA LYS A 24 -0.53 5.75 1.94
C LYS A 24 0.86 5.31 2.39
N VAL A 25 1.70 4.88 1.45
CA VAL A 25 3.10 4.52 1.70
C VAL A 25 3.91 5.74 2.12
N LEU A 26 3.87 6.84 1.37
CA LEU A 26 4.60 8.08 1.67
C LEU A 26 4.21 8.65 3.04
N LYS A 27 2.92 8.67 3.37
CA LYS A 27 2.43 9.09 4.69
C LYS A 27 3.02 8.22 5.82
N LYS A 28 3.15 6.91 5.59
CA LYS A 28 3.78 6.02 6.58
C LYS A 28 5.29 6.26 6.68
N VAL A 29 5.96 6.56 5.57
CA VAL A 29 7.40 6.91 5.54
C VAL A 29 7.69 8.20 6.33
N MET A 30 6.77 9.17 6.36
CA MET A 30 6.95 10.38 7.18
C MET A 30 7.17 10.09 8.67
N LEU A 31 6.65 8.96 9.19
CA LEU A 31 6.91 8.53 10.57
C LEU A 31 8.41 8.37 10.86
N LEU A 32 9.20 8.02 9.84
CA LEU A 32 10.63 7.78 10.00
C LEU A 32 11.40 9.08 10.27
N LEU A 33 10.87 10.25 9.91
CA LEU A 33 11.49 11.55 10.21
C LEU A 33 11.67 11.77 11.72
N ASP A 34 10.70 11.27 12.51
CA ASP A 34 10.65 11.37 13.97
C ASP A 34 11.13 10.10 14.65
N ASN A 35 10.82 8.93 14.08
CA ASN A 35 11.22 7.63 14.61
C ASN A 35 11.85 6.75 13.51
N PRO A 36 13.16 6.89 13.24
CA PRO A 36 13.87 6.08 12.25
C PRO A 36 13.79 4.57 12.52
N GLU A 37 13.58 4.17 13.76
CA GLU A 37 13.54 2.76 14.18
C GLU A 37 12.13 2.15 14.15
N ALA A 38 11.11 2.88 13.69
CA ALA A 38 9.71 2.42 13.70
C ALA A 38 9.46 1.13 12.89
N GLY A 39 10.32 0.78 11.94
CA GLY A 39 10.29 -0.48 11.21
C GLY A 39 10.96 -1.64 11.95
N TYR A 40 10.59 -2.87 11.60
CA TYR A 40 11.16 -4.07 12.17
C TYR A 40 12.54 -4.38 11.55
N PRO A 41 13.56 -4.71 12.35
CA PRO A 41 14.87 -5.10 11.81
C PRO A 41 14.75 -6.39 10.99
N LEU A 42 15.50 -6.45 9.88
CA LEU A 42 15.69 -7.65 9.07
C LEU A 42 16.95 -8.39 9.53
N GLY A 43 16.96 -9.72 9.36
CA GLY A 43 18.06 -10.60 9.76
C GLY A 43 18.78 -11.24 8.57
N GLY A 44 19.80 -12.05 8.88
CA GLY A 44 20.60 -12.74 7.87
C GLY A 44 21.39 -11.78 7.00
N GLU A 45 21.35 -11.98 5.69
CA GLU A 45 22.04 -11.11 4.73
C GLU A 45 21.44 -9.69 4.62
N LEU A 46 20.24 -9.49 5.16
CA LEU A 46 19.57 -8.18 5.23
C LEU A 46 19.80 -7.48 6.57
N THR A 47 20.78 -7.94 7.36
CA THR A 47 21.17 -7.28 8.61
C THR A 47 21.58 -5.83 8.33
N GLY A 48 21.03 -4.89 9.10
CA GLY A 48 21.21 -3.44 8.89
C GLY A 48 20.06 -2.79 8.12
N PHE A 49 19.17 -3.58 7.52
CA PHE A 49 17.92 -3.11 6.94
C PHE A 49 16.75 -3.30 7.90
N ARG A 50 15.69 -2.56 7.64
CA ARG A 50 14.44 -2.57 8.39
C ARG A 50 13.27 -2.58 7.41
N LYS A 51 12.14 -3.16 7.83
CA LYS A 51 10.88 -3.13 7.08
C LYS A 51 9.82 -2.34 7.83
N LEU A 52 9.15 -1.43 7.13
CA LEU A 52 7.95 -0.76 7.60
C LEU A 52 6.73 -1.36 6.89
N VAL A 53 5.70 -1.68 7.65
CA VAL A 53 4.47 -2.30 7.14
C VAL A 53 3.39 -1.23 6.94
N VAL A 54 2.75 -1.22 5.77
CA VAL A 54 1.73 -0.23 5.39
C VAL A 54 0.46 -0.92 4.87
N GLY A 55 -0.70 -0.28 5.09
CA GLY A 55 -1.98 -0.67 4.49
C GLY A 55 -2.42 -2.08 4.85
N ARG A 56 -2.76 -2.36 6.11
CA ARG A 56 -3.21 -3.68 6.59
C ARG A 56 -2.30 -4.85 6.16
N ASN A 57 -0.99 -4.64 6.22
CA ASN A 57 0.05 -5.62 5.83
C ASN A 57 0.16 -5.89 4.33
N THR A 58 -0.45 -5.06 3.47
CA THR A 58 -0.34 -5.17 2.01
C THR A 58 1.00 -4.68 1.48
N TRP A 59 1.64 -3.69 2.08
CA TRP A 59 2.89 -3.12 1.55
C TRP A 59 4.03 -3.17 2.56
N ARG A 60 5.24 -3.40 2.05
CA ARG A 60 6.49 -3.37 2.81
C ARG A 60 7.41 -2.34 2.18
N VAL A 61 7.88 -1.41 3.02
CA VAL A 61 8.94 -0.47 2.66
C VAL A 61 10.20 -0.96 3.32
N VAL A 62 11.22 -1.28 2.52
CA VAL A 62 12.53 -1.67 3.05
C VAL A 62 13.47 -0.48 2.99
N TYR A 63 14.11 -0.24 4.13
CA TYR A 63 14.96 0.91 4.33
C TYR A 63 16.13 0.59 5.26
N ARG A 64 17.15 1.45 5.27
CA ARG A 64 18.24 1.42 6.23
C ARG A 64 18.46 2.78 6.86
N ILE A 65 19.07 2.78 8.05
CA ILE A 65 19.57 3.99 8.69
C ILE A 65 21.06 4.06 8.36
N THR A 66 21.47 5.09 7.64
CA THR A 66 22.86 5.28 7.22
C THR A 66 23.73 5.82 8.36
N LYS A 67 25.05 5.87 8.15
CA LYS A 67 26.00 6.38 9.16
C LYS A 67 25.80 7.86 9.49
N ASP A 68 25.36 8.64 8.51
CA ASP A 68 24.98 10.05 8.64
C ASP A 68 23.58 10.24 9.25
N LYS A 69 22.94 9.16 9.72
CA LYS A 69 21.60 9.15 10.32
C LYS A 69 20.47 9.53 9.36
N SER A 70 20.72 9.49 8.05
CA SER A 70 19.66 9.56 7.06
C SER A 70 18.98 8.19 6.91
N ILE A 71 17.76 8.23 6.42
CA ILE A 71 16.90 7.07 6.17
C ILE A 71 16.86 6.89 4.67
N GLU A 72 17.47 5.82 4.18
CA GLU A 72 17.45 5.47 2.77
C GLU A 72 16.36 4.43 2.53
N ILE A 73 15.33 4.80 1.79
CA ILE A 73 14.28 3.90 1.30
C ILE A 73 14.81 3.20 0.07
N CYS A 74 15.04 1.89 0.19
CA CYS A 74 15.66 1.10 -0.85
C CYS A 74 14.62 0.55 -1.80
N GLU A 75 13.46 0.11 -1.28
CA GLU A 75 12.40 -0.53 -2.07
C GLU A 75 11.01 -0.45 -1.42
N VAL A 76 9.97 -0.62 -2.26
CA VAL A 76 8.57 -0.75 -1.84
C VAL A 76 7.90 -1.90 -2.58
N TRP A 77 7.33 -2.87 -1.87
CA TRP A 77 6.65 -3.99 -2.52
C TRP A 77 5.39 -4.46 -1.82
N ALA A 78 4.55 -5.19 -2.57
CA ALA A 78 3.28 -5.74 -2.10
C ALA A 78 3.47 -7.11 -1.42
N VAL A 79 2.49 -7.50 -0.62
CA VAL A 79 2.37 -8.80 0.05
C VAL A 79 0.97 -9.33 -0.21
N GLY A 80 0.84 -10.53 -0.78
CA GLY A 80 -0.45 -11.19 -1.02
C GLY A 80 -0.44 -12.05 -2.29
N GLU A 81 -1.62 -12.45 -2.78
CA GLU A 81 -1.85 -13.32 -3.97
C GLU A 81 -1.22 -12.81 -5.28
N ARG A 82 -0.69 -11.56 -5.29
CA ARG A 82 0.09 -10.95 -6.39
C ARG A 82 1.59 -10.80 -6.08
N ALA A 83 2.08 -11.41 -5.00
CA ALA A 83 3.48 -11.42 -4.60
C ALA A 83 4.04 -12.82 -4.82
N ASP A 84 4.26 -13.18 -6.09
CA ASP A 84 5.00 -14.38 -6.46
C ASP A 84 6.37 -14.40 -5.78
N ALA A 85 6.89 -15.59 -5.49
CA ALA A 85 8.22 -15.79 -4.91
C ALA A 85 9.33 -15.08 -5.72
N GLU A 86 9.09 -14.84 -7.01
CA GLU A 86 9.94 -14.08 -7.91
C GLU A 86 10.07 -12.60 -7.50
N MET A 87 8.98 -11.97 -7.02
CA MET A 87 9.01 -10.59 -6.54
C MET A 87 9.86 -10.47 -5.26
N TYR A 88 9.86 -11.49 -4.39
CA TYR A 88 10.72 -11.52 -3.21
C TYR A 88 12.19 -11.73 -3.57
N ALA A 89 12.48 -12.58 -4.55
CA ALA A 89 13.84 -12.81 -5.03
C ALA A 89 14.41 -11.55 -5.70
N GLU A 90 13.61 -10.90 -6.56
CA GLU A 90 13.95 -9.63 -7.19
C GLU A 90 14.17 -8.54 -6.14
N ALA A 91 13.24 -8.41 -5.19
CA ALA A 91 13.36 -7.43 -4.11
C ALA A 91 14.59 -7.68 -3.24
N THR A 92 14.89 -8.93 -2.91
CA THR A 92 16.10 -9.26 -2.16
C THR A 92 17.36 -8.90 -2.97
N SER A 93 17.35 -9.15 -4.28
CA SER A 93 18.46 -8.81 -5.18
C SER A 93 18.71 -7.31 -5.26
N ARG A 94 17.64 -6.52 -5.43
CA ARG A 94 17.69 -5.06 -5.52
C ARG A 94 18.12 -4.43 -4.18
N VAL A 95 17.68 -4.95 -3.03
CA VAL A 95 18.16 -4.50 -1.69
C VAL A 95 19.65 -4.80 -1.53
N ARG A 96 20.11 -5.98 -1.97
CA ARG A 96 21.54 -6.31 -1.98
C ARG A 96 22.32 -5.35 -2.89
N ALA A 97 21.84 -5.05 -4.09
CA ALA A 97 22.49 -4.10 -4.99
C ALA A 97 22.61 -2.69 -4.37
N ALA A 98 21.55 -2.20 -3.72
CA ALA A 98 21.57 -0.94 -2.97
C ALA A 98 22.56 -0.94 -1.78
N SER A 99 22.91 -2.13 -1.28
CA SER A 99 23.93 -2.30 -0.23
C SER A 99 25.36 -2.15 -0.77
N THR A 100 25.58 -2.46 -2.05
CA THR A 100 26.91 -2.59 -2.66
C THR A 100 27.27 -1.43 -3.61
N ASP A 101 26.30 -0.86 -4.34
CA ASP A 101 26.49 0.27 -5.24
C ASP A 101 26.15 1.63 -4.58
N ARG A 102 26.51 2.75 -5.23
CA ARG A 102 26.08 4.11 -4.83
C ARG A 102 24.78 4.43 -5.58
N PRO A 103 23.59 4.13 -5.02
CA PRO A 103 22.34 4.47 -5.68
C PRO A 103 22.23 5.99 -5.82
N GLU A 104 21.70 6.45 -6.96
CA GLU A 104 21.20 7.81 -7.05
C GLU A 104 20.01 7.94 -6.10
N VAL A 105 20.11 8.90 -5.18
CA VAL A 105 19.12 9.13 -4.13
C VAL A 105 18.40 10.45 -4.33
N VAL A 106 17.08 10.45 -4.13
CA VAL A 106 16.20 11.62 -4.26
C VAL A 106 15.52 11.89 -2.93
N ARG A 107 15.42 13.16 -2.52
CA ARG A 107 14.82 13.53 -1.23
C ARG A 107 13.31 13.30 -1.20
N LEU A 108 12.77 12.95 -0.04
CA LEU A 108 11.33 12.75 0.18
C LEU A 108 10.47 13.91 -0.35
N GLY A 109 10.88 15.17 -0.09
CA GLY A 109 10.13 16.34 -0.58
C GLY A 109 10.00 16.37 -2.11
N GLN A 110 11.10 16.07 -2.81
CA GLN A 110 11.10 16.00 -4.28
C GLN A 110 10.29 14.79 -4.80
N VAL A 111 10.26 13.68 -4.07
CA VAL A 111 9.43 12.52 -4.43
C VAL A 111 7.95 12.83 -4.28
N ILE A 112 7.55 13.47 -3.17
CA ILE A 112 6.16 13.90 -2.94
C ILE A 112 5.72 14.88 -4.05
N GLU A 113 6.55 15.87 -4.38
CA GLU A 113 6.27 16.83 -5.46
C GLU A 113 6.10 16.12 -6.82
N ARG A 114 7.04 15.24 -7.19
CA ARG A 114 6.99 14.53 -8.48
C ARG A 114 5.79 13.60 -8.61
N LEU A 115 5.39 12.93 -7.52
CA LEU A 115 4.24 12.01 -7.53
C LEU A 115 2.91 12.76 -7.41
N GLY A 116 2.86 13.87 -6.68
CA GLY A 116 1.70 14.77 -6.64
C GLY A 116 1.45 15.45 -7.99
N ALA A 117 2.50 15.95 -8.63
CA ALA A 117 2.41 16.53 -9.97
C ALA A 117 2.02 15.49 -11.05
N LEU A 118 2.39 14.21 -10.88
CA LEU A 118 1.91 13.15 -11.76
C LEU A 118 0.42 12.84 -11.54
N ALA A 119 -0.09 12.96 -10.31
CA ALA A 119 -1.50 12.74 -10.00
C ALA A 119 -2.41 13.83 -10.60
N ASP A 120 -1.94 15.09 -10.68
CA ASP A 120 -2.68 16.17 -11.37
C ASP A 120 -2.85 15.93 -12.89
N HIS A 121 -2.09 15.01 -13.48
CA HIS A 121 -2.20 14.63 -14.90
C HIS A 121 -2.95 13.32 -15.13
N ILE A 122 -3.35 12.63 -14.05
CA ILE A 122 -4.20 11.46 -14.10
C ILE A 122 -5.55 11.94 -13.58
N LEU A 123 -6.51 12.18 -14.48
CA LEU A 123 -7.91 12.33 -14.10
C LEU A 123 -8.30 11.07 -13.31
N ILE A 124 -8.32 11.20 -11.99
CA ILE A 124 -8.94 10.21 -11.12
C ILE A 124 -10.42 10.39 -11.40
N ASP A 125 -10.99 9.46 -12.15
CA ASP A 125 -12.43 9.24 -12.10
C ASP A 125 -12.69 8.78 -10.66
N GLU A 126 -12.99 9.72 -9.76
CA GLU A 126 -13.44 9.40 -8.42
C GLU A 126 -14.64 8.48 -8.64
N PRO A 127 -14.59 7.20 -8.22
CA PRO A 127 -15.77 6.36 -8.32
C PRO A 127 -16.88 7.11 -7.58
N PRO A 128 -18.05 7.31 -8.21
CA PRO A 128 -19.09 8.16 -7.66
C PRO A 128 -19.38 7.74 -6.22
N PRO A 129 -19.70 8.68 -5.31
CA PRO A 129 -19.97 8.37 -3.92
C PRO A 129 -20.95 7.21 -3.84
N ARG A 130 -20.47 6.05 -3.36
CA ARG A 130 -21.26 4.82 -3.28
C ARG A 130 -22.43 5.08 -2.36
N GLU A 131 -23.64 4.99 -2.89
CA GLU A 131 -24.85 5.15 -2.09
C GLU A 131 -24.92 3.99 -1.09
N PRO A 132 -24.99 4.27 0.23
CA PRO A 132 -24.97 3.22 1.23
C PRO A 132 -26.24 2.38 1.14
N VAL A 133 -26.10 1.07 1.41
CA VAL A 133 -27.24 0.14 1.46
C VAL A 133 -28.23 0.61 2.54
N PRO A 134 -29.52 0.84 2.21
CA PRO A 134 -30.54 1.20 3.19
C PRO A 134 -30.71 0.12 4.26
N ASP A 135 -30.98 0.54 5.50
CA ASP A 135 -31.08 -0.35 6.67
C ASP A 135 -32.02 -1.54 6.43
N TRP A 136 -33.17 -1.31 5.79
CA TRP A 136 -34.15 -2.37 5.53
C TRP A 136 -33.62 -3.46 4.59
N LEU A 137 -32.73 -3.13 3.64
CA LEU A 137 -32.14 -4.07 2.70
C LEU A 137 -30.95 -4.78 3.34
N ALA A 138 -30.14 -4.05 4.10
CA ALA A 138 -29.07 -4.62 4.90
C ALA A 138 -29.60 -5.68 5.87
N ASP A 139 -30.68 -5.39 6.59
CA ASP A 139 -31.34 -6.34 7.50
C ASP A 139 -31.82 -7.60 6.77
N ARG A 140 -32.36 -7.46 5.56
CA ARG A 140 -32.80 -8.62 4.76
C ARG A 140 -31.63 -9.48 4.30
N LEU A 141 -30.54 -8.87 3.83
CA LEU A 141 -29.35 -9.60 3.43
C LEU A 141 -28.70 -10.33 4.61
N ILE A 142 -28.67 -9.70 5.79
CA ILE A 142 -28.09 -10.31 7.01
C ILE A 142 -28.98 -11.43 7.54
N TYR A 143 -30.25 -11.13 7.83
CA TYR A 143 -31.11 -12.04 8.58
C TYR A 143 -31.86 -13.05 7.71
N THR A 144 -32.03 -12.77 6.41
CA THR A 144 -32.76 -13.66 5.49
C THR A 144 -31.82 -14.37 4.52
N ALA A 145 -30.86 -13.66 3.93
CA ALA A 145 -29.88 -14.26 3.02
C ALA A 145 -28.62 -14.80 3.74
N GLY A 146 -28.48 -14.54 5.05
CA GLY A 146 -27.38 -15.08 5.86
C GLY A 146 -26.03 -14.41 5.63
N MET A 147 -26.00 -13.22 5.02
CA MET A 147 -24.76 -12.48 4.80
C MET A 147 -24.19 -11.91 6.09
N SER A 148 -22.87 -11.76 6.18
CA SER A 148 -22.25 -11.10 7.31
C SER A 148 -22.46 -9.58 7.26
N ARG A 149 -22.41 -8.92 8.42
CA ARG A 149 -22.52 -7.46 8.51
C ARG A 149 -21.36 -6.74 7.80
N GLU A 150 -20.18 -7.36 7.79
CA GLU A 150 -19.00 -6.81 7.11
C GLU A 150 -19.15 -6.89 5.59
N ASP A 151 -19.70 -7.99 5.08
CA ASP A 151 -19.94 -8.15 3.63
C ASP A 151 -21.01 -7.17 3.15
N VAL A 152 -22.09 -6.98 3.90
CA VAL A 152 -23.15 -6.02 3.55
C VAL A 152 -22.67 -4.57 3.58
N ALA A 153 -21.79 -4.22 4.53
CA ALA A 153 -21.20 -2.88 4.60
C ALA A 153 -20.22 -2.57 3.46
N ALA A 154 -19.77 -3.60 2.73
CA ALA A 154 -18.88 -3.46 1.59
C ALA A 154 -19.62 -3.28 0.25
N LEU A 155 -20.92 -3.58 0.20
CA LEU A 155 -21.76 -3.47 -1.00
C LEU A 155 -22.15 -2.01 -1.27
N ASP A 156 -22.30 -1.67 -2.54
CA ASP A 156 -23.13 -0.55 -2.95
C ASP A 156 -24.61 -0.93 -3.07
N LEU A 157 -25.49 0.07 -3.20
CA LEU A 157 -26.93 -0.14 -3.32
C LEU A 157 -27.31 -1.08 -4.48
N GLN A 158 -26.64 -0.96 -5.63
CA GLN A 158 -26.99 -1.76 -6.81
C GLN A 158 -26.62 -3.22 -6.60
N GLU A 159 -25.41 -3.49 -6.08
CA GLU A 159 -24.96 -4.83 -5.74
C GLU A 159 -25.85 -5.49 -4.69
N ALA A 160 -26.30 -4.74 -3.68
CA ALA A 160 -27.21 -5.22 -2.66
C ALA A 160 -28.60 -5.57 -3.21
N VAL A 161 -29.11 -4.78 -4.18
CA VAL A 161 -30.38 -5.05 -4.86
C VAL A 161 -30.28 -6.30 -5.74
N ASP A 162 -29.19 -6.45 -6.49
CA ASP A 162 -28.99 -7.58 -7.39
C ASP A 162 -28.82 -8.90 -6.62
N LEU A 163 -28.07 -8.90 -5.52
CA LEU A 163 -27.95 -10.05 -4.63
C LEU A 163 -29.29 -10.45 -4.00
N TRP A 164 -30.09 -9.47 -3.60
CA TRP A 164 -31.43 -9.74 -3.08
C TRP A 164 -32.37 -10.31 -4.15
N ALA A 165 -32.32 -9.78 -5.37
CA ALA A 165 -33.10 -10.28 -6.51
C ALA A 165 -32.70 -11.73 -6.86
N GLU A 166 -31.40 -12.03 -6.89
CA GLU A 166 -30.89 -13.38 -7.13
C GLU A 166 -31.36 -14.35 -6.04
N PHE A 167 -31.24 -13.98 -4.76
CA PHE A 167 -31.71 -14.79 -3.63
C PHE A 167 -33.21 -15.09 -3.73
N ARG A 168 -34.02 -14.11 -4.14
CA ARG A 168 -35.48 -14.24 -4.32
C ARG A 168 -35.87 -15.06 -5.56
N SER A 169 -34.99 -15.16 -6.54
CA SER A 169 -35.21 -15.93 -7.78
C SER A 169 -34.90 -17.41 -7.63
N LYS A 170 -34.14 -17.81 -6.60
CA LYS A 170 -33.86 -19.21 -6.28
C LYS A 170 -35.07 -19.82 -5.55
N PRO A 171 -35.62 -20.96 -6.01
CA PRO A 171 -36.66 -21.66 -5.26
C PRO A 171 -36.03 -22.23 -3.97
N HIS A 172 -36.63 -21.87 -2.83
CA HIS A 172 -36.29 -22.38 -1.50
C HIS A 172 -37.25 -23.50 -1.10
#